data_AF-A0A7V1AFB8-F1
#
_entry.id   AF-A0A7V1AFB8-F1
#
_cell.length_a   1.000
_cell.length_b   1.000
_cell.length_c   1.000
_cell.angle_alpha   90.00
_cell.angle_beta   90.00
_cell.angle_gamma   90.00
#
_symmetry.space_group_name_H-M   'P 1'
#
loop_
_entity.id
_entity.type
_entity.pdbx_description
1 polymer ?
#
loop_
_entity_poly.entity_id
_entity_poly.type
_entity_poly.pdbx_seq_one_letter_code
_entity_poly.pdbx_strand_id
1 'polypeptide(L)'
;MQRARHTKKDIFADVIEKIQFLTPSQQKFLQEVLSHPVKVSTASKKKILKKSFGVWADRKDIKESTEYVNDIRRGWQARLDRINA
;
A
#
# COMPACT_ATOMS: atom_id res chain seq x y z
N MET A 1 10.14 -24.45 -37.91
CA MET A 1 10.08 -24.17 -36.46
C MET A 1 9.02 -23.10 -36.20
N GLN A 2 7.82 -23.51 -35.80
CA GLN A 2 6.74 -22.57 -35.48
C GLN A 2 6.94 -22.05 -34.05
N ARG A 3 7.20 -20.74 -33.92
CA ARG A 3 7.24 -20.05 -32.62
C ARG A 3 5.82 -20.00 -32.06
N ALA A 4 5.54 -20.84 -31.07
CA ALA A 4 4.35 -20.72 -30.23
C ALA A 4 4.41 -19.38 -29.50
N ARG A 5 3.72 -18.37 -30.04
CA ARG A 5 3.40 -17.15 -29.31
C ARG A 5 2.32 -17.54 -28.31
N HIS A 6 2.71 -17.93 -27.10
CA HIS A 6 1.78 -17.96 -25.98
C HIS A 6 1.33 -16.52 -25.72
N THR A 7 0.25 -16.13 -26.38
CA THR A 7 -0.50 -14.92 -26.10
C THR A 7 -0.91 -14.98 -24.63
N LYS A 8 -0.42 -14.02 -23.83
CA LYS A 8 -1.04 -13.68 -22.54
C LYS A 8 -2.52 -13.48 -22.82
N LYS A 9 -3.35 -14.49 -22.50
CA LYS A 9 -4.81 -14.31 -22.52
C LYS A 9 -5.08 -13.06 -21.69
N ASP A 10 -5.85 -12.15 -22.28
CA ASP A 10 -6.21 -10.90 -21.63
C ASP A 10 -6.82 -11.25 -20.27
N ILE A 11 -6.16 -10.82 -19.19
CA ILE A 11 -6.49 -11.23 -17.82
C ILE A 11 -7.95 -10.87 -17.52
N PHE A 12 -8.43 -9.78 -18.12
CA PHE A 12 -9.83 -9.38 -18.03
C PHE A 12 -10.77 -10.37 -18.70
N ALA A 13 -10.44 -10.88 -19.89
CA ALA A 13 -11.26 -11.86 -20.59
C ALA A 13 -11.37 -13.18 -19.80
N ASP A 14 -10.26 -13.65 -19.22
CA ASP A 14 -10.23 -14.84 -18.37
C ASP A 14 -11.05 -14.66 -17.08
N VAL A 15 -11.02 -13.47 -16.48
CA VAL A 15 -11.84 -13.16 -15.30
C VAL A 15 -13.34 -13.09 -15.66
N ILE A 16 -13.71 -12.48 -16.78
CA ILE A 16 -15.11 -12.43 -17.23
C ILE A 16 -15.64 -13.84 -17.52
N GLU A 17 -14.86 -14.67 -18.22
CA GLU A 17 -15.21 -16.05 -18.50
C GLU A 17 -15.46 -16.82 -17.20
N LYS A 18 -14.58 -16.69 -16.21
CA LYS A 18 -14.75 -17.31 -14.89
C LYS A 18 -16.00 -16.84 -14.15
N ILE A 19 -16.36 -15.57 -14.25
CA ILE A 19 -17.58 -15.01 -13.62
C ILE A 19 -18.85 -15.59 -14.27
N GLN A 20 -18.84 -15.83 -15.58
CA GLN A 20 -19.96 -16.43 -16.30
C GLN A 20 -20.23 -17.88 -15.88
N PHE A 21 -19.20 -18.63 -15.48
CA PHE A 21 -19.32 -20.00 -15.01
C PHE A 21 -19.72 -20.14 -13.52
N LEU A 22 -19.91 -19.04 -12.80
CA LEU A 22 -20.36 -19.07 -11.40
C LEU A 22 -21.86 -19.39 -11.30
N THR A 23 -22.25 -20.01 -10.19
CA THR A 23 -23.66 -20.23 -9.89
C THR A 23 -24.37 -18.90 -9.60
N PRO A 24 -25.71 -18.84 -9.76
CA PRO A 24 -26.47 -17.62 -9.45
C PRO A 24 -26.26 -17.11 -8.02
N SER A 25 -26.08 -18.01 -7.05
CA SER A 25 -25.80 -17.65 -5.65
C SER A 25 -24.41 -17.03 -5.47
N GLN A 26 -23.39 -17.56 -6.16
CA GLN A 26 -22.03 -17.01 -6.15
C GLN A 26 -21.96 -15.64 -6.84
N GLN A 27 -22.66 -15.47 -7.95
CA GLN A 27 -22.75 -14.18 -8.64
C GLN A 27 -23.43 -13.13 -7.76
N LYS A 28 -24.53 -13.49 -7.09
CA LYS A 28 -25.22 -12.61 -6.13
C LYS A 28 -24.31 -12.21 -4.96
N PHE A 29 -23.58 -13.17 -4.40
CA PHE A 29 -22.60 -12.89 -3.34
C PHE A 29 -21.51 -11.91 -3.81
N LEU A 30 -20.94 -12.10 -5.01
CA LEU A 30 -19.95 -11.18 -5.56
C LEU A 30 -20.52 -9.79 -5.81
N GLN A 31 -21.75 -9.69 -6.34
CA GLN A 31 -22.43 -8.41 -6.51
C GLN A 31 -22.61 -7.71 -5.16
N GLU A 32 -23.03 -8.43 -4.12
CA GLU A 32 -23.14 -7.89 -2.76
C GLU A 32 -21.77 -7.40 -2.28
N VAL A 33 -20.72 -8.22 -2.34
CA VAL A 33 -19.37 -7.83 -1.90
C VAL A 33 -18.82 -6.60 -2.66
N LEU A 34 -19.04 -6.53 -3.97
CA LEU A 34 -18.55 -5.42 -4.81
C LEU A 34 -19.39 -4.14 -4.69
N SER A 35 -20.67 -4.27 -4.35
CA SER A 35 -21.58 -3.13 -4.12
C SER A 35 -21.41 -2.51 -2.74
N HIS A 36 -20.75 -3.19 -1.80
CA HIS A 36 -20.28 -2.53 -0.59
C HIS A 36 -19.23 -1.48 -0.98
N PRO A 37 -19.47 -0.19 -0.69
CA PRO A 37 -18.43 0.79 -0.85
C PRO A 37 -17.32 0.43 0.12
N VAL A 38 -16.21 -0.10 -0.39
CA VAL A 38 -14.93 -0.08 0.33
C VAL A 38 -14.79 1.37 0.75
N LYS A 39 -14.73 1.64 2.06
CA LYS A 39 -14.40 2.97 2.58
C LYS A 39 -12.96 3.25 2.16
N VAL A 40 -12.75 3.61 0.91
CA VAL A 40 -11.54 4.28 0.47
C VAL A 40 -11.53 5.53 1.31
N SER A 41 -10.63 5.58 2.28
CA SER A 41 -10.50 6.72 3.17
C SER A 41 -10.44 7.99 2.32
N THR A 42 -11.53 8.75 2.29
CA THR A 42 -11.62 10.05 1.63
C THR A 42 -10.83 11.11 2.40
N ALA A 43 -10.33 10.75 3.60
CA ALA A 43 -9.38 11.58 4.29
C ALA A 43 -8.13 11.67 3.42
N SER A 44 -7.88 12.87 2.89
CA SER A 44 -6.64 13.16 2.18
C SER A 44 -5.47 12.66 3.01
N LYS A 45 -4.47 12.05 2.37
CA LYS A 45 -3.25 11.59 3.05
C LYS A 45 -2.69 12.67 3.99
N LYS A 46 -2.83 13.94 3.58
CA LYS A 46 -2.51 15.13 4.37
C LYS A 46 -3.30 15.25 5.69
N LYS A 47 -4.60 14.97 5.70
CA LYS A 47 -5.43 14.97 6.91
C LYS A 47 -5.04 13.86 7.89
N ILE A 48 -4.70 12.67 7.36
CA ILE A 48 -4.22 11.55 8.17
C ILE A 48 -2.85 11.88 8.77
N LEU A 49 -1.91 12.35 7.95
CA LEU A 49 -0.59 12.75 8.39
C LEU A 49 -0.65 13.85 9.45
N LYS A 50 -1.46 14.90 9.24
CA LYS A 50 -1.65 15.98 10.20
C LYS A 50 -2.25 15.49 11.52
N LYS A 51 -3.16 14.52 11.49
CA LYS A 51 -3.74 13.93 12.71
C LYS A 51 -2.71 13.08 13.46
N SER A 52 -1.91 12.29 12.75
CA SER A 52 -0.95 11.35 13.37
C SER A 52 0.33 12.03 13.83
N PHE A 53 0.81 13.04 13.11
CA PHE A 53 2.14 13.63 13.30
C PHE A 53 2.11 15.13 13.63
N GLY A 54 0.94 15.78 13.62
CA GLY A 54 0.80 17.19 14.00
C GLY A 54 1.69 18.13 13.17
N VAL A 55 2.49 18.96 13.84
CA VAL A 55 3.45 19.89 13.22
C VAL A 55 4.50 19.17 12.35
N TRP A 56 4.76 17.90 12.63
CA TRP A 56 5.72 17.08 11.88
C TRP A 56 5.16 16.60 10.54
N ALA A 57 3.85 16.71 10.31
CA ALA A 57 3.22 16.30 9.06
C ALA A 57 3.61 17.18 7.86
N ASP A 58 4.02 18.43 8.11
CA ASP A 58 4.40 19.39 7.08
C ASP A 58 5.93 19.48 6.90
N ARG A 59 6.71 18.70 7.66
CA ARG A 59 8.18 18.64 7.57
C ARG A 59 8.61 17.90 6.32
N LYS A 60 9.38 18.59 5.46
CA LYS A 60 9.95 18.06 4.21
C LYS A 60 11.43 17.69 4.35
N ASP A 61 12.05 18.06 5.47
CA ASP A 61 13.42 17.75 5.85
C ASP A 61 13.58 16.27 6.24
N ILE A 62 12.50 15.62 6.68
CA ILE A 62 12.46 14.20 7.02
C ILE A 62 11.96 13.42 5.80
N LYS A 63 12.89 12.86 5.01
CA LYS A 63 12.58 12.11 3.78
C LYS A 63 11.99 10.74 4.09
N GLU A 64 12.80 9.86 4.65
CA GLU A 64 12.41 8.51 5.07
C GLU A 64 12.41 8.43 6.60
N SER A 65 11.30 7.94 7.16
CA SER A 65 11.13 7.86 8.62
C SER A 65 12.18 6.95 9.25
N THR A 66 12.56 5.90 8.52
CA THR A 66 13.60 4.94 8.92
C THR A 66 14.98 5.57 8.92
N GLU A 67 15.31 6.37 7.89
CA GLU A 67 16.58 7.08 7.77
C GLU A 67 16.77 8.09 8.90
N TYR A 68 15.73 8.89 9.20
CA TYR A 68 15.77 9.87 10.29
C TYR A 68 15.98 9.24 11.67
N VAL A 69 15.29 8.12 11.96
CA VAL A 69 15.47 7.41 13.24
C VAL A 69 16.88 6.82 13.35
N ASN A 70 17.42 6.28 12.25
CA ASN A 70 18.77 5.72 12.24
C ASN A 70 19.84 6.80 12.45
N ASP A 71 19.67 7.99 11.88
CA ASP A 71 20.59 9.11 12.08
C ASP A 71 20.59 9.61 13.53
N ILE A 72 19.40 9.75 14.13
CA ILE A 72 19.30 10.04 15.56
C ILE A 72 20.03 8.98 16.38
N ARG A 73 19.77 7.69 16.11
CA ARG A 73 20.36 6.58 16.85
C ARG A 73 21.89 6.58 16.74
N ARG A 74 22.43 6.87 15.56
CA ARG A 74 23.88 7.04 15.34
C ARG A 74 24.46 8.18 16.17
N GLY A 75 23.78 9.33 16.20
CA GLY A 75 24.21 10.47 17.02
C GLY A 75 24.24 10.16 18.52
N TRP A 76 23.24 9.42 19.03
CA TRP A 76 23.23 8.96 20.42
C TRP A 76 24.32 7.95 20.73
N GLN A 77 24.55 6.99 19.82
CA GLN A 77 25.60 5.99 19.98
C GLN A 77 26.98 6.63 20.03
N ALA A 78 27.29 7.53 19.10
CA ALA A 78 28.57 8.26 19.11
C ALA A 78 28.80 9.06 20.40
N ARG A 79 27.71 9.57 21.01
CA ARG A 79 27.76 10.29 22.29
C ARG A 79 28.04 9.36 23.47
N LEU A 80 27.41 8.18 23.47
CA LEU A 80 27.67 7.12 24.45
C LEU A 80 29.10 6.61 24.34
N ASP A 81 29.59 6.35 23.14
CA ASP A 81 30.94 5.87 22.89
C ASP A 81 31.98 6.89 23.40
N ARG A 82 31.71 8.19 23.28
CA ARG A 82 32.56 9.25 23.84
C ARG A 82 32.54 9.33 25.37
N ILE A 83 31.43 8.95 26.01
CA ILE A 83 31.32 8.96 27.48
C ILE A 83 31.97 7.71 28.08
N ASN A 84 31.93 6.60 27.35
CA ASN A 84 32.51 5.31 27.75
C ASN A 84 33.99 5.14 27.36
N ALA A 85 34.55 6.10 26.62
CA ALA A 85 35.98 6.18 26.26
C ALA A 85 36.74 7.02 27.30
#